data_AF-A0A381CJJ6-F1
#
_entry.id   AF-A0A381CJJ6-F1
#
_cell.length_a   1.000
_cell.length_b   1.000
_cell.length_c   1.000
_cell.angle_alpha   90.00
_cell.angle_beta   90.00
_cell.angle_gamma   90.00
#
_symmetry.space_group_name_H-M   'P 1'
#
loop_
_entity.id
_entity.type
_entity.pdbx_description
1 polymer ?
#
loop_
_entity_poly.entity_id
_entity_poly.type
_entity_poly.pdbx_seq_one_letter_code
_entity_poly.pdbx_strand_id
1 'polypeptide(L)'
;MNDRQALEYLKDELLFIFNVRFKYFDFSMFSLLKDKLRPLLKNTSFEKEIKELLSVLEVHKKSFLENKVFTKKEQKRIILLNACKATYEALKHKLKT
;
A
#
# COMPACT_ATOMS: atom_id res chain seq x y z
N MET A 1 9.35 -3.90 16.54
CA MET A 1 9.90 -3.24 15.34
C MET A 1 9.93 -1.76 15.65
N ASN A 2 11.07 -1.08 15.48
CA ASN A 2 11.11 0.38 15.59
C ASN A 2 10.69 1.03 14.26
N ASP A 3 10.44 2.34 14.27
CA ASP A 3 9.94 3.06 13.08
C ASP A 3 10.88 2.94 11.88
N ARG A 4 12.21 2.91 12.09
CA ARG A 4 13.18 2.77 10.99
C ARG A 4 13.11 1.40 10.34
N GLN A 5 13.05 0.34 11.15
CA GLN A 5 12.85 -1.04 10.68
C GLN A 5 11.49 -1.19 10.00
N ALA A 6 10.46 -0.51 10.50
CA ALA A 6 9.13 -0.50 9.91
C ALA A 6 9.11 0.15 8.52
N LEU A 7 9.87 1.23 8.32
CA LEU A 7 9.99 1.89 7.03
C LEU A 7 10.74 1.02 6.01
N GLU A 8 11.83 0.37 6.42
CA GLU A 8 12.55 -0.60 5.58
C GLU A 8 11.67 -1.79 5.21
N TYR A 9 10.97 -2.37 6.18
CA TYR A 9 10.00 -3.43 5.95
C TYR A 9 8.93 -3.03 4.93
N LEU A 10 8.34 -1.83 5.07
CA LEU A 10 7.36 -1.32 4.12
C LEU A 10 7.97 -1.19 2.71
N LYS A 11 9.18 -0.64 2.60
CA LYS A 11 9.88 -0.50 1.31
C LYS A 11 10.05 -1.86 0.62
N ASP A 12 10.51 -2.87 1.35
CA ASP A 12 10.81 -4.19 0.81
C ASP A 12 9.53 -4.92 0.38
N GLU A 13 8.47 -4.84 1.18
CA GLU A 13 7.16 -5.43 0.84
C GLU A 13 6.52 -4.75 -0.37
N LEU A 14 6.61 -3.42 -0.46
CA LEU A 14 6.16 -2.69 -1.64
C LEU A 14 6.98 -3.09 -2.88
N LEU A 15 8.31 -3.14 -2.80
CA LEU A 15 9.16 -3.58 -3.91
C LEU A 15 8.80 -5.00 -4.36
N PHE A 16 8.59 -5.93 -3.42
CA PHE A 16 8.21 -7.30 -3.73
C PHE A 16 6.86 -7.35 -4.46
N ILE A 17 5.83 -6.68 -3.93
CA ILE A 17 4.48 -6.70 -4.50
C ILE A 17 4.47 -6.03 -5.88
N PHE A 18 5.12 -4.88 -6.02
CA PHE A 18 5.10 -4.05 -7.24
C PHE A 18 6.06 -4.54 -8.35
N ASN A 19 7.12 -5.28 -8.03
CA ASN A 19 8.04 -5.85 -9.03
C ASN A 19 7.82 -7.34 -9.32
N VAL A 20 7.47 -8.15 -8.31
CA VAL A 20 7.43 -9.63 -8.48
C VAL A 20 6.02 -10.13 -8.79
N ARG A 21 4.99 -9.62 -8.09
CA ARG A 21 3.59 -10.09 -8.28
C ARG A 21 2.76 -9.27 -9.26
N PHE A 22 3.25 -8.11 -9.67
CA PHE A 22 2.44 -7.11 -10.37
C PHE A 22 2.07 -7.44 -11.83
N LYS A 23 2.67 -8.49 -12.40
CA LYS A 23 2.32 -9.01 -13.74
C LYS A 23 0.82 -9.36 -13.85
N TYR A 24 0.19 -9.68 -12.72
CA TYR A 24 -1.23 -10.00 -12.61
C TYR A 24 -1.92 -9.07 -11.62
N PHE A 25 -2.05 -7.77 -11.94
CA PHE A 25 -2.79 -6.82 -11.09
C PHE A 25 -4.24 -7.29 -10.89
N ASP A 26 -4.46 -8.04 -9.82
CA ASP A 26 -5.69 -8.76 -9.53
C ASP A 26 -6.11 -8.54 -8.07
N PHE A 27 -7.25 -9.13 -7.73
CA PHE A 27 -7.83 -9.02 -6.39
C PHE A 27 -6.89 -9.47 -5.27
N SER A 28 -6.04 -10.48 -5.52
CA SER A 28 -5.17 -11.07 -4.51
C SER A 28 -4.13 -10.07 -4.00
N MET A 29 -3.76 -9.08 -4.80
CA MET A 29 -2.82 -8.03 -4.39
C MET A 29 -3.36 -7.12 -3.30
N PHE A 30 -4.67 -6.82 -3.29
CA PHE A 30 -5.26 -6.02 -2.22
C PHE A 30 -5.20 -6.76 -0.89
N SER A 31 -5.47 -8.06 -0.89
CA SER A 31 -5.36 -8.89 0.31
C SER A 31 -3.91 -8.96 0.79
N LEU A 32 -2.98 -9.23 -0.12
CA LEU A 32 -1.55 -9.30 0.21
C LEU A 32 -1.04 -7.98 0.79
N LEU A 33 -1.33 -6.84 0.15
CA LEU A 33 -0.94 -5.51 0.66
C LEU A 33 -1.50 -5.28 2.06
N LYS A 34 -2.79 -5.57 2.29
CA LYS A 34 -3.39 -5.41 3.62
C LYS A 34 -2.71 -6.25 4.68
N ASP A 35 -2.41 -7.51 4.37
CA ASP A 35 -1.74 -8.40 5.30
C ASP A 35 -0.33 -7.93 5.63
N LYS A 36 0.40 -7.38 4.65
CA LYS A 36 1.74 -6.79 4.86
C LYS A 36 1.71 -5.45 5.59
N LEU A 37 0.62 -4.69 5.51
CA LEU A 37 0.49 -3.41 6.22
C LEU A 37 0.04 -3.58 7.68
N ARG A 38 -0.67 -4.66 8.02
CA ARG A 38 -1.17 -4.92 9.39
C ARG A 38 -0.10 -4.87 10.49
N PRO A 39 1.13 -5.41 10.31
CA PRO A 39 2.18 -5.29 11.31
C PRO A 39 2.57 -3.84 11.63
N LEU A 40 2.45 -2.93 10.65
CA LEU A 40 2.81 -1.52 10.81
C LEU A 40 1.80 -0.75 11.67
N LEU A 41 0.59 -1.29 11.87
CA LEU A 41 -0.40 -0.70 12.78
C LEU A 41 -0.05 -0.88 14.26
N LYS A 42 0.93 -1.73 14.58
CA LYS A 42 1.30 -2.04 15.96
C LYS A 42 2.71 -1.53 16.24
N ASN A 43 2.87 -0.83 17.35
CA ASN A 43 4.18 -0.45 17.90
C ASN A 43 5.04 0.42 16.96
N THR A 44 4.41 1.26 16.13
CA THR A 44 5.11 2.28 15.33
C THR A 44 4.34 3.60 15.38
N SER A 45 5.01 4.72 15.13
CA SER A 45 4.34 6.02 14.99
C SER A 45 3.53 6.15 13.68
N PHE A 46 3.51 5.11 12.84
CA PHE A 46 2.97 5.15 11.47
C PHE A 46 1.48 4.82 11.39
N GLU A 47 0.84 4.54 12.52
CA GLU A 47 -0.53 4.02 12.57
C GLU A 47 -1.52 4.84 11.73
N LYS A 48 -1.43 6.17 11.80
CA LYS A 48 -2.34 7.07 11.06
C LYS A 48 -2.17 6.90 9.54
N GLU A 49 -0.95 7.02 9.05
CA GLU A 49 -0.64 6.98 7.62
C GLU A 49 -0.93 5.59 7.03
N ILE A 50 -0.71 4.53 7.81
CA ILE A 50 -1.04 3.15 7.41
C ILE A 50 -2.55 2.93 7.38
N LYS A 51 -3.32 3.45 8.35
CA LYS A 51 -4.79 3.41 8.32
C LYS A 51 -5.37 4.13 7.10
N GLU A 52 -4.82 5.29 6.76
CA GLU A 52 -5.20 6.04 5.56
C GLU A 52 -4.94 5.21 4.29
N LEU A 53 -3.76 4.60 4.16
CA LEU A 53 -3.44 3.72 3.04
C LEU A 53 -4.39 2.51 2.95
N LEU A 54 -4.69 1.86 4.08
CA LEU A 54 -5.63 0.74 4.13
C LEU A 54 -7.05 1.13 3.68
N SER A 55 -7.51 2.33 4.03
CA SER A 55 -8.79 2.88 3.58
C SER A 55 -8.82 3.04 2.06
N VAL A 56 -7.78 3.66 1.48
CA VAL A 56 -7.62 3.80 0.02
C VAL A 56 -7.63 2.43 -0.67
N LEU A 57 -6.93 1.44 -0.11
CA LEU A 57 -6.91 0.07 -0.65
C LEU A 57 -8.29 -0.62 -0.58
N GLU A 58 -9.10 -0.37 0.45
CA GLU A 58 -10.47 -0.91 0.53
C GLU A 58 -11.40 -0.27 -0.51
N VAL A 59 -11.32 1.04 -0.70
CA VAL A 59 -12.09 1.75 -1.75
C VAL A 59 -11.76 1.17 -3.12
N HIS A 60 -10.47 1.05 -3.46
CA HIS A 60 -10.05 0.50 -4.75
C HIS A 60 -10.41 -0.97 -4.91
N LYS A 61 -10.34 -1.78 -3.84
CA LYS A 61 -10.79 -3.18 -3.86
C LYS A 61 -12.28 -3.28 -4.19
N LYS A 62 -13.13 -2.46 -3.56
CA LYS A 62 -14.57 -2.41 -3.88
C LYS A 62 -14.80 -2.01 -5.33
N SER A 63 -14.14 -0.94 -5.81
CA SER A 63 -14.23 -0.53 -7.21
C SER A 63 -13.73 -1.60 -8.20
N PHE A 64 -12.79 -2.45 -7.79
CA PHE A 64 -12.32 -3.58 -8.58
C PHE A 64 -13.39 -4.69 -8.67
N LEU A 65 -14.03 -5.02 -7.56
CA LEU A 65 -15.08 -6.05 -7.49
C LEU A 65 -16.37 -5.64 -8.20
N GLU A 66 -16.76 -4.37 -8.10
CA GLU A 66 -18.03 -3.89 -8.64
C GLU A 66 -18.00 -3.69 -10.17
N ASN A 67 -16.85 -3.89 -10.83
CA ASN A 67 -16.67 -3.72 -12.28
C ASN A 67 -17.19 -2.38 -12.85
N LYS A 68 -17.42 -1.37 -12.00
CA LYS A 68 -18.22 -0.19 -12.33
C LYS A 68 -17.48 0.94 -13.05
N VAL A 69 -16.22 0.76 -13.45
CA VAL A 69 -15.50 1.82 -14.19
C VAL A 69 -14.55 1.24 -15.23
N PHE A 70 -14.72 1.74 -16.46
CA PHE A 70 -13.90 1.64 -17.69
C PHE A 70 -12.41 2.03 -17.54
N THR A 71 -11.87 2.18 -16.32
CA THR A 71 -10.46 2.51 -16.11
C THR A 71 -9.60 1.30 -16.51
N LYS A 72 -8.73 1.48 -17.49
CA LYS A 72 -7.80 0.46 -17.96
C LYS A 72 -6.97 -0.05 -16.76
N LYS A 73 -6.63 -1.35 -16.77
CA LYS A 73 -5.83 -2.01 -15.71
C LYS A 73 -4.57 -1.21 -15.33
N GLU A 74 -3.94 -0.59 -16.33
CA GLU A 74 -2.81 0.34 -16.22
C GLU A 74 -3.07 1.56 -15.32
N GLN A 75 -4.24 2.20 -15.45
CA GLN A 75 -4.58 3.39 -14.65
C GLN A 75 -4.83 3.02 -13.19
N LYS A 76 -5.50 1.88 -12.94
CA LYS A 76 -5.70 1.36 -11.58
C LYS A 76 -4.37 1.03 -10.91
N ARG A 77 -3.41 0.50 -11.68
CA ARG A 77 -2.02 0.29 -11.26
C ARG A 77 -1.35 1.58 -10.83
N ILE A 78 -1.40 2.62 -11.65
CA ILE A 78 -0.75 3.90 -11.39
C ILE A 78 -1.31 4.53 -10.11
N ILE A 79 -2.62 4.50 -9.91
CA ILE A 79 -3.25 5.07 -8.71
C ILE A 79 -2.78 4.34 -7.44
N LEU A 80 -2.78 3.00 -7.44
CA LEU A 80 -2.31 2.24 -6.27
C LEU A 80 -0.83 2.48 -5.97
N LEU A 81 0.01 2.53 -7.01
CA LEU A 81 1.43 2.77 -6.86
C LEU A 81 1.70 4.17 -6.30
N ASN A 82 0.97 5.18 -6.78
CA ASN A 82 1.07 6.55 -6.28
C ASN A 82 0.63 6.66 -4.82
N ALA A 83 -0.47 5.99 -4.42
CA ALA A 83 -0.91 5.97 -3.03
C ALA A 83 0.16 5.38 -2.10
N CYS A 84 0.71 4.21 -2.46
CA CYS A 84 1.75 3.57 -1.65
C CYS A 84 3.03 4.42 -1.57
N LYS A 85 3.43 5.04 -2.69
CA LYS A 85 4.60 5.92 -2.75
C LYS A 85 4.42 7.18 -1.89
N ALA A 86 3.23 7.78 -1.94
CA ALA A 86 2.91 8.94 -1.12
C ALA A 86 2.97 8.62 0.38
N THR A 87 2.39 7.49 0.81
CA THR A 87 2.49 7.02 2.20
C THR A 87 3.94 6.80 2.60
N TYR A 88 4.75 6.13 1.76
CA TYR A 88 6.15 5.88 2.07
C TYR A 88 6.95 7.18 2.26
N GLU A 89 6.80 8.16 1.37
CA GLU A 89 7.50 9.44 1.50
C GLU A 89 7.04 10.24 2.73
N ALA A 90 5.75 10.19 3.08
CA ALA A 90 5.24 10.80 4.30
C ALA A 90 5.88 10.20 5.56
N LEU A 91 5.97 8.87 5.64
CA LEU A 91 6.61 8.16 6.75
C LEU A 91 8.11 8.46 6.84
N LYS A 92 8.79 8.50 5.70
CA LYS A 92 10.20 8.86 5.61
C LYS A 92 10.46 10.30 6.06
N HIS A 93 9.58 11.24 5.71
CA HIS A 93 9.69 12.62 6.19
C HIS A 93 9.52 12.69 7.71
N LYS A 94 8.51 11.99 8.25
CA LYS A 94 8.24 11.92 9.69
C LYS A 94 9.42 11.39 10.50
N LEU A 95 10.18 10.43 9.96
CA LEU A 95 11.37 9.89 10.60
C LEU A 95 12.61 10.81 10.57
N LYS A 96 12.63 11.80 9.66
CA LYS A 96 13.70 12.79 9.56
C LYS A 96 13.46 14.02 10.44
N THR A 97 12.25 14.15 11.00
CA THR A 97 11.81 15.27 11.83
C THR A 97 11.98 14.88 13.30
#